data_AF-A0A524E1A6-F1
#
_entry.id   AF-A0A524E1A6-F1
#
_cell.length_a   1.000
_cell.length_b   1.000
_cell.length_c   1.000
_cell.angle_alpha   90.00
_cell.angle_beta   90.00
_cell.angle_gamma   90.00
#
_symmetry.space_group_name_H-M   'P 1'
#
loop_
_entity.id
_entity.type
_entity.pdbx_description
1 polymer ?
#
loop_
_entity_poly.entity_id
_entity_poly.type
_entity_poly.pdbx_seq_one_letter_code
_entity_poly.pdbx_strand_id
1 'polypeptide(L)'
;MSGKKDKEGGEAALTLKERILGELQSDELEIKKREVHVMTRLSADIVDIIDTLVELEVFRSRSDAVSAYVESAIASQMDMYEDVRELGKQLDEMREKAKRMAFAAIQDRDE
;
A
#
# COMPACT_ATOMS: atom_id res chain seq x y z
N MET A 1 -3.03 -57.17 37.93
CA MET A 1 -3.29 -55.81 38.45
C MET A 1 -2.56 -54.86 37.52
N SER A 2 -3.28 -54.18 36.63
CA SER A 2 -3.65 -52.75 36.80
C SER A 2 -2.39 -51.88 36.82
N GLY A 3 -2.10 -50.97 35.89
CA GLY A 3 -2.89 -50.36 34.82
C GLY A 3 -2.57 -48.87 34.76
N LYS A 4 -2.56 -48.27 33.54
CA LYS A 4 -2.71 -46.81 33.23
C LYS A 4 -1.62 -45.88 33.81
N LYS A 5 -1.25 -44.72 33.25
CA LYS A 5 -1.67 -43.81 32.15
C LYS A 5 -0.51 -42.79 32.04
N ASP A 6 0.10 -42.58 30.87
CA ASP A 6 -0.18 -41.54 29.85
C ASP A 6 0.24 -40.10 30.18
N LYS A 7 0.80 -39.45 29.13
CA LYS A 7 0.94 -38.00 28.82
C LYS A 7 2.26 -37.34 29.23
N GLU A 8 2.96 -36.53 28.43
CA GLU A 8 2.78 -35.77 27.17
C GLU A 8 4.23 -35.54 26.64
N GLY A 9 4.58 -35.24 25.39
CA GLY A 9 3.89 -34.81 24.18
C GLY A 9 5.03 -34.50 23.19
N GLY A 10 5.22 -35.37 22.20
CA GLY A 10 6.31 -35.24 21.24
C GLY A 10 6.08 -34.07 20.30
N GLU A 11 7.11 -33.25 20.11
CA GLU A 11 7.23 -32.38 18.94
C GLU A 11 7.14 -33.26 17.70
N ALA A 12 5.98 -33.22 17.05
CA ALA A 12 5.80 -33.88 15.76
C ALA A 12 6.77 -33.24 14.78
N ALA A 13 7.83 -33.97 14.44
CA ALA A 13 8.74 -33.61 13.36
C ALA A 13 7.90 -33.44 12.09
N LEU A 14 7.64 -32.19 11.72
CA LEU A 14 6.90 -31.84 10.52
C LEU A 14 7.55 -32.56 9.34
N THR A 15 6.73 -33.26 8.58
CA THR A 15 7.19 -33.93 7.37
C THR A 15 7.78 -32.90 6.41
N LEU A 16 8.75 -33.31 5.58
CA LEU A 16 9.37 -32.41 4.58
C LEU A 16 8.30 -31.69 3.72
N LYS A 17 7.18 -32.37 3.47
CA LYS A 17 6.01 -31.84 2.78
C LYS A 17 5.34 -30.70 3.56
N GLU A 18 5.13 -30.84 4.86
CA GLU A 18 4.54 -29.79 5.70
C GLU A 18 5.47 -28.59 5.85
N ARG A 19 6.79 -28.83 5.87
CA ARG A 19 7.79 -27.77 5.94
C ARG A 19 7.87 -26.96 4.65
N ILE A 20 7.86 -27.62 3.49
CA ILE A 20 7.81 -26.97 2.17
C ILE A 20 6.47 -26.23 1.98
N LEU A 21 5.34 -26.82 2.40
CA LEU A 21 4.04 -26.14 2.35
C LEU A 21 3.98 -24.93 3.29
N GLY A 22 4.61 -25.01 4.46
CA GLY A 22 4.74 -23.88 5.38
C GLY A 22 5.58 -22.74 4.79
N GLU A 23 6.73 -23.06 4.19
CA GLU A 23 7.60 -22.08 3.53
C GLU A 23 6.91 -21.41 2.33
N LEU A 24 6.16 -22.18 1.51
CA LEU A 24 5.39 -21.63 0.38
C LEU A 24 4.18 -20.79 0.83
N GLN A 25 3.59 -21.10 2.00
CA GLN A 25 2.49 -20.31 2.56
C GLN A 25 2.98 -19.00 3.23
N SER A 26 4.22 -18.98 3.75
CA SER A 26 4.77 -17.76 4.36
C SER A 26 5.14 -16.69 3.33
N ASP A 27 5.57 -17.07 2.12
CA ASP A 27 5.95 -16.10 1.08
C ASP A 27 4.75 -15.44 0.38
N GLU A 28 3.55 -16.04 0.44
CA GLU A 28 2.34 -15.46 -0.19
C GLU A 28 1.55 -14.54 0.77
N LEU A 29 1.97 -14.47 2.04
CA LEU A 29 1.32 -13.70 3.11
C LEU A 29 2.14 -12.49 3.59
N GLU A 30 3.23 -12.15 2.91
CA GLU A 30 3.79 -10.80 2.98
C GLU A 30 2.78 -9.82 2.39
N ILE A 31 1.88 -9.33 3.24
CA ILE A 31 1.17 -8.05 3.17
C ILE A 31 1.06 -7.58 1.72
N LYS A 32 0.12 -8.15 0.95
CA LYS A 32 -0.34 -7.51 -0.29
C LYS A 32 -0.78 -6.10 0.12
N LYS A 33 0.13 -5.13 0.00
CA LYS A 33 -0.18 -3.70 0.02
C LYS A 33 -1.41 -3.61 -0.86
N ARG A 34 -2.54 -3.18 -0.29
CA ARG A 34 -3.82 -3.17 -1.00
C ARG A 34 -3.56 -2.53 -2.37
N GLU A 35 -3.64 -3.34 -3.42
CA GLU A 35 -3.42 -2.85 -4.77
C GLU A 35 -4.54 -1.85 -5.05
N VAL A 36 -4.16 -0.60 -5.32
CA VAL A 36 -5.13 0.46 -5.60
C VAL A 36 -5.32 0.52 -7.10
N HIS A 37 -6.45 0.01 -7.57
CA HIS A 37 -6.81 0.13 -8.98
C HIS A 37 -7.31 1.54 -9.26
N VAL A 38 -6.69 2.19 -10.24
CA VAL A 38 -7.10 3.51 -10.73
C VAL A 38 -7.48 3.37 -12.20
N MET A 39 -8.69 3.83 -12.54
CA MET A 39 -9.13 3.93 -13.93
C MET A 39 -8.86 5.36 -14.42
N THR A 40 -8.15 5.50 -15.53
CA THR A 40 -7.78 6.80 -16.10
C THR A 40 -8.16 6.88 -17.57
N ARG A 41 -8.19 8.11 -18.10
CA ARG A 41 -8.33 8.37 -19.55
C ARG A 41 -6.99 8.91 -20.06
N LEU A 42 -6.51 8.34 -21.15
CA LEU A 42 -5.32 8.78 -21.87
C LEU A 42 -5.71 9.12 -23.31
N SER A 43 -4.90 9.94 -23.99
CA SER A 43 -5.08 10.19 -25.42
C SER A 43 -4.78 8.92 -26.23
N ALA A 44 -5.40 8.80 -27.41
CA ALA A 44 -5.21 7.66 -28.30
C ALA A 44 -3.72 7.46 -28.65
N ASP A 45 -3.02 8.55 -29.02
CA ASP A 45 -1.60 8.51 -29.37
C ASP A 45 -0.72 7.92 -28.25
N ILE A 46 -1.05 8.20 -26.98
CA ILE A 46 -0.31 7.67 -25.83
C ILE A 46 -0.61 6.18 -25.63
N VAL A 47 -1.86 5.76 -25.84
CA VAL A 47 -2.24 4.34 -25.77
C VAL A 47 -1.53 3.54 -26.86
N ASP A 48 -1.44 4.08 -28.07
CA ASP A 48 -0.75 3.42 -29.19
C ASP A 48 0.76 3.25 -28.91
N ILE A 49 1.39 4.26 -28.30
CA ILE A 49 2.79 4.16 -27.86
C ILE A 49 2.95 3.06 -26.79
N ILE A 50 2.07 3.03 -25.79
CA ILE A 50 2.10 2.00 -24.74
C ILE A 50 1.93 0.61 -25.36
N ASP A 51 1.02 0.46 -26.32
CA ASP A 51 0.77 -0.81 -27.00
C ASP A 51 1.99 -1.28 -27.77
N THR A 52 2.64 -0.38 -28.50
CA THR A 52 3.89 -0.66 -29.21
C THR A 52 4.97 -1.15 -28.23
N LEU A 53 5.09 -0.53 -27.05
CA LEU A 53 6.08 -0.93 -26.05
C LEU A 53 5.81 -2.32 -25.46
N VAL A 54 4.54 -2.70 -25.32
CA VAL A 54 4.14 -4.05 -24.89
C VAL A 54 4.38 -5.07 -26.01
N GLU A 55 4.04 -4.73 -27.25
CA GLU A 55 4.27 -5.58 -28.43
C GLU A 55 5.76 -5.86 -28.67
N LEU A 56 6.63 -4.90 -28.37
CA LEU A 56 8.08 -5.04 -28.43
C LEU A 56 8.69 -5.73 -27.20
N GLU A 57 7.85 -6.27 -26.31
CA GLU A 57 8.24 -6.93 -25.05
C GLU A 57 9.12 -6.06 -24.12
N VAL A 58 9.05 -4.73 -24.25
CA VAL A 58 9.71 -3.79 -23.33
C VAL A 58 9.03 -3.83 -21.96
N PHE A 59 7.70 -3.99 -21.95
CA PHE A 59 6.89 -4.16 -20.75
C PHE A 59 6.03 -5.42 -20.84
N ARG A 60 5.71 -6.00 -19.68
CA ARG A 60 4.92 -7.24 -19.61
C ARG A 60 3.43 -7.02 -19.90
N SER A 61 2.94 -5.81 -19.64
CA SER A 61 1.56 -5.41 -19.88
C SER A 61 1.40 -3.89 -19.96
N ARG A 62 0.23 -3.41 -20.41
CA ARG A 62 -0.10 -1.98 -20.43
C ARG A 62 -0.07 -1.36 -19.03
N SER A 63 -0.57 -2.08 -18.02
CA SER A 63 -0.59 -1.59 -16.64
C SER A 63 0.82 -1.44 -16.08
N ASP A 64 1.72 -2.38 -16.41
CA ASP A 64 3.13 -2.36 -16.02
C ASP A 64 3.87 -1.14 -16.62
N ALA A 65 3.66 -0.90 -17.92
CA ALA A 65 4.19 0.28 -18.61
C ALA A 65 3.70 1.58 -17.97
N VAL A 66 2.40 1.70 -17.74
CA VAL A 66 1.80 2.90 -17.12
C VAL A 66 2.32 3.10 -15.69
N SER A 67 2.41 2.04 -14.88
CA SER A 67 2.96 2.17 -13.52
C SER A 67 4.40 2.63 -13.55
N ALA A 68 5.25 2.06 -14.41
CA ALA A 68 6.66 2.43 -14.49
C ALA A 68 6.84 3.92 -14.86
N TYR A 69 6.08 4.42 -15.85
CA TYR A 69 6.15 5.83 -16.23
C TYR A 69 5.63 6.76 -15.13
N VAL A 70 4.52 6.41 -14.49
CA VAL A 70 3.93 7.22 -13.40
C VAL A 70 4.87 7.25 -12.19
N GLU A 71 5.40 6.10 -11.79
CA GLU A 71 6.37 6.01 -10.69
C GLU A 71 7.63 6.82 -11.00
N SER A 72 8.17 6.72 -12.21
CA SER A 72 9.34 7.50 -12.62
C SER A 72 9.05 9.01 -12.57
N ALA A 73 7.90 9.44 -13.08
CA ALA A 73 7.50 10.84 -13.04
C ALA A 73 7.37 11.37 -11.61
N ILE A 74 6.72 10.60 -10.72
CA ILE A 74 6.55 10.98 -9.31
C ILE A 74 7.89 10.98 -8.58
N ALA A 75 8.70 9.94 -8.74
CA ALA A 75 10.00 9.81 -8.09
C ALA A 75 10.94 10.97 -8.46
N SER A 76 10.87 11.46 -9.71
CA SER A 76 11.68 12.61 -10.16
C SER A 76 11.34 13.93 -9.46
N GLN A 77 10.19 14.00 -8.79
CA GLN A 77 9.68 15.19 -8.11
C GLN A 77 9.35 14.92 -6.63
N MET A 78 9.87 13.83 -6.07
CA MET A 78 9.44 13.34 -4.76
C MET A 78 9.68 14.36 -3.65
N ASP A 79 10.82 15.06 -3.66
CA ASP A 79 11.15 16.12 -2.71
C ASP A 79 10.10 17.26 -2.73
N MET A 80 9.68 17.70 -3.92
CA MET A 80 8.62 18.70 -4.07
C MET A 80 7.28 18.20 -3.53
N TYR A 81 6.95 16.92 -3.76
CA TYR A 81 5.72 16.34 -3.25
C TYR A 81 5.72 16.19 -1.72
N GLU A 82 6.87 15.90 -1.11
CA GLU A 82 7.03 15.90 0.34
C GLU A 82 6.79 17.29 0.93
N ASP A 83 7.36 18.34 0.32
CA ASP A 83 7.13 19.73 0.71
C ASP A 83 5.66 20.14 0.62
N VAL A 84 4.99 19.79 -0.49
CA VAL A 84 3.55 20.07 -0.69
C VAL A 84 2.70 19.34 0.35
N ARG A 85 3.06 18.09 0.66
CA ARG A 85 2.35 17.28 1.66
C ARG A 85 2.49 17.88 3.06
N GLU A 86 3.70 18.28 3.44
CA GLU A 86 3.96 18.92 4.72
C GLU A 86 3.21 20.26 4.82
N LEU A 87 3.21 21.06 3.76
CA LEU A 87 2.45 22.30 3.71
C LEU A 87 0.93 22.07 3.83
N GLY A 88 0.41 21.02 3.20
CA GLY A 88 -0.98 20.60 3.35
C GLY A 88 -1.34 20.26 4.80
N LYS A 89 -0.46 19.53 5.49
CA LYS A 89 -0.63 19.18 6.91
C LYS A 89 -0.64 20.42 7.80
N GLN A 90 0.30 21.35 7.59
CA GLN A 90 0.35 22.60 8.33
C GLN A 90 -0.92 23.45 8.14
N LEU A 91 -1.47 23.44 6.92
CA LEU A 91 -2.70 24.17 6.60
C LEU A 91 -3.92 23.58 7.31
N ASP A 92 -4.02 22.26 7.39
CA ASP A 92 -5.07 21.59 8.16
C ASP A 92 -4.92 21.84 9.67
N GLU A 93 -3.70 21.82 10.21
CA GLU A 93 -3.46 22.19 11.60
C GLU A 93 -3.85 23.64 11.90
N MET A 94 -3.55 24.57 11.00
CA MET A 94 -3.97 25.97 11.11
C MET A 94 -5.49 26.11 11.08
N ARG A 95 -6.18 25.40 10.18
CA ARG A 95 -7.65 25.38 10.11
C ARG A 95 -8.26 24.85 11.39
N GLU A 96 -7.72 23.76 11.94
CA GLU A 96 -8.20 23.19 13.20
C GLU A 96 -7.97 24.13 14.39
N LYS A 97 -6.81 24.80 14.46
CA LYS A 97 -6.56 25.83 15.48
C LYS A 97 -7.54 27.00 15.36
N ALA A 98 -7.81 27.48 14.14
CA ALA A 98 -8.76 28.55 13.90
C ALA A 98 -10.20 28.17 14.30
N LYS A 99 -10.64 26.95 13.98
CA LYS A 99 -11.95 26.44 14.42
C LYS A 99 -12.07 26.42 15.95
N ARG A 100 -11.05 25.91 16.65
CA ARG A 100 -11.04 25.87 18.13
C ARG A 100 -11.09 27.27 18.74
N MET A 101 -10.31 28.20 18.21
CA MET A 101 -10.31 29.60 18.67
C MET A 101 -11.66 30.27 18.44
N ALA A 102 -12.27 30.08 17.28
CA ALA A 102 -13.61 30.61 16.99
C ALA A 102 -14.67 30.02 17.92
N PHE A 103 -14.61 28.71 18.20
CA PHE A 103 -15.54 28.05 19.11
C PHE A 103 -15.41 28.56 20.55
N ALA A 104 -14.18 28.72 21.04
CA ALA A 104 -13.92 29.27 22.37
C ALA A 104 -14.42 30.72 22.50
N ALA A 105 -14.18 31.56 21.49
CA ALA A 105 -14.63 32.96 21.49
C ALA A 105 -16.15 33.12 21.42
N ILE A 106 -16.88 32.10 20.93
CA ILE A 106 -18.34 32.06 20.96
C ILE A 106 -18.83 31.66 22.35
N GLN A 107 -18.20 30.67 23.00
CA GLN A 107 -18.56 30.27 24.37
C GLN A 107 -18.32 31.38 25.40
N ASP A 108 -17.20 32.10 25.32
CA ASP A 108 -16.88 33.22 26.24
C ASP A 108 -17.80 34.44 26.08
N ARG A 109 -18.64 34.50 25.02
CA ARG A 109 -19.61 35.57 24.78
C ARG A 109 -21.02 35.28 25.29
N ASP A 110 -21.31 34.01 25.60
CA ASP A 110 -22.61 33.55 26.08
C ASP A 110 -22.65 33.36 27.62
N GLU A 111 -21.55 33.64 28.33
CA GLU A 111 -21.46 33.85 29.80
C GLU A 111 -21.45 35.34 30.18
#